data_AF-A0A6S7H4Z7-F1
#
_entry.id   AF-A0A6S7H4Z7-F1
#
_cell.length_a   1.000
_cell.length_b   1.000
_cell.length_c   1.000
_cell.angle_alpha   90.00
_cell.angle_beta   90.00
_cell.angle_gamma   90.00
#
_symmetry.space_group_name_H-M   'P 1'
#
loop_
_entity.id
_entity.type
_entity.pdbx_description
1 polymer ?
#
loop_
_entity_poly.entity_id
_entity_poly.type
_entity_poly.pdbx_seq_one_letter_code
_entity_poly.pdbx_strand_id
1 'polypeptide(L)'
;MSCESSDHVAPPPELNFTLVTQREINSTPHDWSSDEIKSQLPTDILLITANDHEFNACYSYMKYVRRGYSTKLGMVDFGQFGDQSNENVKVALIKCAQGSSKAQTAVTNAAGILYPKVVLFVGLCATMKPAKAKLGDVVISAKLATYDDKKVMADGRDQYRGIRVNVSKNMADLILHADDGWEPPLKDPSCLKVEVHRDAVMLSGPELVDYRERREELLNSFPDALGLEMEGKGLYEAAYNLSIEWAVIKAVSDFADGNKERTKLWQPFSSAIAASVVYNMFKYPVVLRRWPHHKKMEDPNVNPEPLHAYQKKWGSVFTDIETGQKMHNGRTIEYSVTTRDLFDYDEYDAKVKDVATGGTAERTHCFTKKGAMDGAIEDLFKQLREKKLI
;
A
#
# COMPACT_ATOMS: atom_id res chain seq x y z
N MET A 1 -9.30 -5.52 49.49
CA MET A 1 -9.71 -4.35 48.68
C MET A 1 -9.24 -4.59 47.26
N SER A 2 -10.07 -5.26 46.47
CA SER A 2 -9.89 -5.38 45.02
C SER A 2 -10.11 -4.01 44.41
N CYS A 3 -9.07 -3.45 43.80
CA CYS A 3 -9.17 -2.21 43.06
C CYS A 3 -9.86 -2.53 41.73
N GLU A 4 -11.19 -2.45 41.70
CA GLU A 4 -11.95 -2.36 40.46
C GLU A 4 -11.53 -1.05 39.79
N SER A 5 -10.60 -1.14 38.83
CA SER A 5 -10.22 -0.02 37.97
C SER A 5 -11.46 0.34 37.15
N SER A 6 -11.96 1.57 37.33
CA SER A 6 -13.18 2.07 36.69
C SER A 6 -13.24 1.75 35.18
N ASP A 7 -14.16 0.87 34.80
CA ASP A 7 -14.34 0.32 33.46
C ASP A 7 -14.97 1.28 32.43
N HIS A 8 -14.94 2.59 32.66
CA HIS A 8 -15.55 3.57 31.77
C HIS A 8 -14.53 4.25 30.86
N VAL A 9 -14.62 3.99 29.55
CA VAL A 9 -13.95 4.81 28.53
C VAL A 9 -14.76 6.10 28.38
N ALA A 10 -14.12 7.25 28.56
CA ALA A 10 -14.77 8.54 28.36
C ALA A 10 -15.26 8.70 26.91
N PRO A 11 -16.38 9.40 26.67
CA PRO A 11 -16.80 9.72 25.31
C PRO A 11 -15.74 10.61 24.63
N PRO A 12 -15.66 10.59 23.29
CA PRO A 12 -14.77 11.50 22.58
C PRO A 12 -15.19 12.96 22.82
N PRO A 13 -14.26 13.92 22.70
CA PRO A 13 -14.62 15.32 22.70
C PRO A 13 -15.48 15.75 21.52
N GLU A 14 -16.10 16.92 21.65
CA GLU A 14 -16.86 17.53 20.56
C GLU A 14 -15.94 18.10 19.48
N LEU A 15 -16.29 17.85 18.22
CA LEU A 15 -15.66 18.49 17.06
C LEU A 15 -16.15 19.95 16.93
N ASN A 16 -15.35 20.81 16.29
CA ASN A 16 -15.74 22.20 16.00
C ASN A 16 -16.70 22.34 14.82
N PHE A 17 -17.13 21.22 14.22
CA PHE A 17 -18.10 21.15 13.14
C PHE A 17 -18.99 19.92 13.30
N THR A 18 -20.14 19.93 12.62
CA THR A 18 -21.07 18.80 12.61
C THR A 18 -20.79 17.90 11.42
N LEU A 19 -20.66 16.60 11.67
CA LEU A 19 -20.54 15.60 10.62
C LEU A 19 -21.87 15.45 9.88
N VAL A 20 -21.80 15.38 8.55
CA VAL A 20 -22.94 15.06 7.70
C VAL A 20 -23.47 13.67 8.06
N THR A 21 -24.78 13.53 8.21
CA THR A 21 -25.45 12.24 8.43
C THR A 21 -25.81 11.57 7.11
N GLN A 22 -26.03 10.25 7.11
CA GLN A 22 -26.44 9.53 5.90
C GLN A 22 -27.71 10.11 5.24
N ARG A 23 -28.62 10.68 6.04
CA ARG A 23 -29.87 11.29 5.55
C ARG A 23 -29.67 12.66 4.90
N GLU A 24 -28.59 13.35 5.25
CA GLU A 24 -28.27 14.68 4.72
C GLU A 24 -27.46 14.59 3.42
N ILE A 25 -26.96 13.41 3.06
CA ILE A 25 -26.34 13.16 1.76
C ILE A 25 -27.42 13.12 0.68
N ASN A 26 -27.94 14.30 0.34
CA ASN A 26 -29.06 14.53 -0.57
C ASN A 26 -28.58 15.11 -1.90
N SER A 27 -27.95 14.27 -2.71
CA SER A 27 -27.76 14.59 -4.13
C SER A 27 -28.41 13.51 -4.97
N THR A 28 -29.43 13.92 -5.73
CA THR A 28 -29.91 13.12 -6.86
C THR A 28 -28.71 12.83 -7.76
N PRO A 29 -28.41 11.56 -8.06
CA PRO A 29 -27.24 11.24 -8.87
C PRO A 29 -27.43 11.78 -10.28
N HIS A 30 -26.39 12.44 -10.79
CA HIS A 30 -26.29 12.80 -12.20
C HIS A 30 -25.93 11.57 -13.04
N ASP A 31 -26.39 11.57 -14.29
CA ASP A 31 -25.97 10.58 -15.28
C ASP A 31 -24.45 10.69 -15.51
N TRP A 32 -23.74 9.55 -15.59
CA TRP A 32 -22.29 9.53 -15.78
C TRP A 32 -21.84 10.25 -17.06
N SER A 33 -22.68 10.26 -18.08
CA SER A 33 -22.41 10.90 -19.37
C SER A 33 -22.65 12.41 -19.38
N SER A 34 -23.20 12.97 -18.29
CA SER A 34 -23.46 14.41 -18.14
C SER A 34 -22.17 15.24 -18.08
N ASP A 35 -22.27 16.49 -18.50
CA ASP A 35 -21.14 17.43 -18.48
C ASP A 35 -20.72 17.77 -17.03
N GLU A 36 -21.67 17.73 -16.09
CA GLU A 36 -21.43 17.88 -14.66
C GLU A 36 -20.45 16.83 -14.13
N ILE A 37 -20.58 15.56 -14.53
CA ILE A 37 -19.69 14.47 -14.11
C ILE A 37 -18.40 14.45 -14.95
N LYS A 38 -18.49 14.63 -16.27
CA LYS A 38 -17.32 14.64 -17.15
C LYS A 38 -16.30 15.73 -16.77
N SER A 39 -16.76 16.90 -16.34
CA SER A 39 -15.90 18.00 -15.90
C SER A 39 -15.12 17.72 -14.61
N GLN A 40 -15.49 16.69 -13.84
CA GLN A 40 -14.78 16.26 -12.63
C GLN A 40 -13.56 15.37 -12.94
N LEU A 41 -13.43 14.86 -14.16
CA LEU A 41 -12.35 13.97 -14.55
C LEU A 41 -11.21 14.73 -15.27
N PRO A 42 -9.95 14.26 -15.15
CA PRO A 42 -9.49 13.28 -14.16
C PRO A 42 -9.56 13.85 -12.74
N THR A 43 -9.57 12.96 -11.75
CA THR A 43 -9.53 13.33 -10.34
C THR A 43 -8.08 13.46 -9.86
N ASP A 44 -7.81 14.32 -8.89
CA ASP A 44 -6.50 14.39 -8.26
C ASP A 44 -6.38 13.29 -7.19
N ILE A 45 -7.42 13.15 -6.36
CA ILE A 45 -7.44 12.23 -5.21
C ILE A 45 -8.65 11.32 -5.32
N LEU A 46 -8.42 10.02 -5.08
CA LEU A 46 -9.45 9.05 -4.81
C LEU A 46 -9.42 8.66 -3.32
N LEU A 47 -10.49 8.99 -2.61
CA LEU A 47 -10.73 8.55 -1.23
C LEU A 47 -11.60 7.29 -1.25
N ILE A 48 -11.14 6.25 -0.56
CA ILE A 48 -11.91 5.02 -0.34
C ILE A 48 -12.19 4.85 1.15
N THR A 49 -13.42 4.48 1.49
CA THR A 49 -13.88 4.21 2.86
C THR A 49 -14.65 2.89 2.90
N ALA A 50 -14.75 2.26 4.08
CA ALA A 50 -15.42 0.96 4.24
C ALA A 50 -16.75 1.02 5.01
N ASN A 51 -16.98 2.07 5.82
CA ASN A 51 -18.23 2.24 6.56
C ASN A 51 -18.80 3.67 6.51
N ASP A 52 -19.99 3.85 7.09
CA ASP A 52 -20.74 5.10 7.03
C ASP A 52 -20.08 6.25 7.81
N HIS A 53 -19.42 5.97 8.93
CA HIS A 53 -18.71 6.98 9.71
C HIS A 53 -17.50 7.52 8.94
N GLU A 54 -16.73 6.63 8.32
CA GLU A 54 -15.57 6.96 7.49
C GLU A 54 -15.99 7.79 6.27
N PHE A 55 -17.06 7.35 5.58
CA PHE A 55 -17.61 8.07 4.44
C PHE A 55 -18.09 9.47 4.82
N ASN A 56 -18.90 9.58 5.88
CA ASN A 56 -19.45 10.86 6.34
C ASN A 56 -18.37 11.86 6.74
N ALA A 57 -17.30 11.37 7.39
CA ALA A 57 -16.15 12.18 7.73
C ALA A 57 -15.47 12.75 6.48
N CYS A 58 -15.12 11.90 5.50
CA CYS A 58 -14.49 12.35 4.26
C CYS A 58 -15.41 13.32 3.49
N TYR A 59 -16.69 13.00 3.38
CA TYR A 59 -17.69 13.84 2.72
C TYR A 59 -17.76 15.25 3.33
N SER A 60 -17.69 15.36 4.66
CA SER A 60 -17.80 16.63 5.39
C SER A 60 -16.66 17.62 5.09
N TYR A 61 -15.52 17.13 4.58
CA TYR A 61 -14.37 17.96 4.17
C TYR A 61 -14.40 18.37 2.69
N MET A 62 -15.32 17.81 1.89
CA MET A 62 -15.43 18.11 0.47
C MET A 62 -16.38 19.29 0.23
N LYS A 63 -15.96 20.25 -0.60
CA LYS A 63 -16.80 21.36 -1.05
C LYS A 63 -17.45 21.04 -2.40
N TYR A 64 -18.59 21.69 -2.65
CA TYR A 64 -19.32 21.64 -3.93
C TYR A 64 -19.66 20.23 -4.42
N VAL A 65 -20.05 19.34 -3.51
CA VAL A 65 -20.22 17.93 -3.82
C VAL A 65 -21.27 17.69 -4.91
N ARG A 66 -20.96 16.78 -5.83
CA ARG A 66 -21.84 16.29 -6.90
C ARG A 66 -21.76 14.77 -6.92
N ARG A 67 -22.91 14.10 -6.98
CA ARG A 67 -22.97 12.65 -7.04
C ARG A 67 -23.22 12.20 -8.46
N GLY A 68 -22.41 11.24 -8.92
CA GLY A 68 -22.63 10.49 -10.15
C GLY A 68 -22.94 9.04 -9.87
N TYR A 69 -23.60 8.38 -10.81
CA TYR A 69 -23.78 6.93 -10.79
C TYR A 69 -23.07 6.27 -11.97
N SER A 70 -22.19 5.32 -11.69
CA SER A 70 -21.54 4.47 -12.69
C SER A 70 -21.96 3.02 -12.47
N THR A 71 -22.27 2.30 -13.54
CA THR A 71 -22.61 0.87 -13.45
C THR A 71 -21.45 0.02 -12.90
N LYS A 72 -20.20 0.47 -13.07
CA LYS A 72 -19.00 -0.24 -12.59
C LYS A 72 -18.57 0.20 -11.19
N LEU A 73 -18.85 1.44 -10.78
CA LEU A 73 -18.41 2.01 -9.50
C LEU A 73 -19.53 2.17 -8.46
N GLY A 74 -20.79 2.10 -8.87
CA GLY A 74 -21.93 2.52 -8.06
C GLY A 74 -22.00 4.04 -7.92
N MET A 75 -22.36 4.50 -6.72
CA MET A 75 -22.38 5.93 -6.39
C MET A 75 -20.96 6.46 -6.18
N VAL A 76 -20.65 7.58 -6.82
CA VAL A 76 -19.37 8.30 -6.65
C VAL A 76 -19.69 9.75 -6.32
N ASP A 77 -19.10 10.25 -5.24
CA ASP A 77 -19.23 11.65 -4.85
C ASP A 77 -17.96 12.41 -5.25
N PHE A 78 -18.14 13.43 -6.07
CA PHE A 78 -17.09 14.32 -6.55
C PHE A 78 -17.16 15.64 -5.81
N GLY A 79 -16.03 16.15 -5.37
CA GLY A 79 -15.95 17.43 -4.67
C GLY A 79 -14.55 17.98 -4.74
N GLN A 80 -14.27 18.97 -3.89
CA GLN A 80 -13.04 19.73 -3.95
C GLN A 80 -12.45 19.97 -2.56
N PHE A 81 -11.12 19.87 -2.45
CA PHE A 81 -10.36 20.49 -1.36
C PHE A 81 -9.80 21.85 -1.81
N GLY A 82 -9.65 22.78 -0.86
CA GLY A 82 -9.07 24.10 -1.11
C GLY A 82 -9.48 25.14 -0.07
N ASP A 83 -8.55 26.02 0.28
CA ASP A 83 -8.74 27.19 1.15
C ASP A 83 -8.67 28.54 0.40
N GLN A 84 -8.16 28.55 -0.84
CA GLN A 84 -7.92 29.76 -1.65
C GLN A 84 -8.66 29.73 -3.00
N SER A 85 -8.99 30.92 -3.52
CA SER A 85 -10.08 31.11 -4.48
C SER A 85 -9.82 30.70 -5.94
N ASN A 86 -8.63 30.21 -6.32
CA ASN A 86 -8.26 30.14 -7.75
C ASN A 86 -7.85 28.75 -8.29
N GLU A 87 -7.51 27.77 -7.45
CA GLU A 87 -7.21 26.39 -7.89
C GLU A 87 -7.60 25.43 -6.75
N ASN A 88 -8.41 24.40 -7.05
CA ASN A 88 -8.87 23.42 -6.08
C ASN A 88 -8.43 22.02 -6.48
N VAL A 89 -8.24 21.15 -5.49
CA VAL A 89 -7.91 19.73 -5.70
C VAL A 89 -9.19 18.95 -5.93
N LYS A 90 -9.30 18.24 -7.06
CA LYS A 90 -10.48 17.44 -7.40
C LYS A 90 -10.45 16.10 -6.65
N VAL A 91 -11.48 15.84 -5.87
CA VAL A 91 -11.60 14.64 -5.01
C VAL A 91 -12.77 13.80 -5.47
N ALA A 92 -12.56 12.50 -5.62
CA ALA A 92 -13.62 11.51 -5.68
C ALA A 92 -13.64 10.67 -4.40
N LEU A 93 -14.84 10.39 -3.90
CA LEU A 93 -15.08 9.58 -2.71
C LEU A 93 -15.97 8.39 -3.08
N ILE A 94 -15.51 7.19 -2.72
CA ILE A 94 -16.23 5.93 -2.92
C ILE A 94 -16.24 5.14 -1.61
N LYS A 95 -17.40 4.53 -1.30
CA LYS A 95 -17.53 3.56 -0.21
C LYS A 95 -17.51 2.14 -0.78
N CYS A 96 -16.64 1.27 -0.27
CA CYS A 96 -16.67 -0.15 -0.54
C CYS A 96 -17.13 -0.94 0.70
N ALA A 97 -17.39 -2.24 0.54
CA ALA A 97 -17.54 -3.12 1.70
C ALA A 97 -16.19 -3.37 2.38
N GLN A 98 -16.22 -3.79 3.64
CA GLN A 98 -15.01 -4.12 4.42
C GLN A 98 -14.23 -5.30 3.84
N GLY A 99 -12.91 -5.27 4.05
CA GLY A 99 -12.00 -6.36 3.69
C GLY A 99 -11.22 -6.18 2.39
N SER A 100 -10.04 -6.79 2.35
CA SER A 100 -9.02 -6.68 1.29
C SER A 100 -9.57 -6.86 -0.13
N SER A 101 -10.27 -7.95 -0.45
CA SER A 101 -10.74 -8.19 -1.83
C SER A 101 -11.75 -7.13 -2.31
N LYS A 102 -12.54 -6.56 -1.39
CA LYS A 102 -13.52 -5.50 -1.71
C LYS A 102 -12.81 -4.18 -1.96
N ALA A 103 -11.83 -3.84 -1.13
CA ALA A 103 -10.94 -2.70 -1.32
C ALA A 103 -10.20 -2.79 -2.67
N GLN A 104 -9.57 -3.93 -2.98
CA GLN A 104 -8.85 -4.15 -4.23
C GLN A 104 -9.74 -3.94 -5.46
N THR A 105 -10.95 -4.53 -5.44
CA THR A 105 -11.91 -4.41 -6.53
C THR A 105 -12.34 -2.96 -6.73
N ALA A 106 -12.68 -2.26 -5.62
CA ALA A 106 -13.09 -0.87 -5.66
C ALA A 106 -11.98 0.04 -6.21
N VAL A 107 -10.76 -0.09 -5.68
CA VAL A 107 -9.60 0.70 -6.11
C VAL A 107 -9.27 0.45 -7.58
N THR A 108 -9.19 -0.82 -8.00
CA THR A 108 -8.85 -1.18 -9.39
C THR A 108 -9.86 -0.60 -10.38
N ASN A 109 -11.15 -0.75 -10.08
CA ASN A 109 -12.21 -0.24 -10.95
C ASN A 109 -12.23 1.29 -10.99
N ALA A 110 -12.13 1.92 -9.82
CA ALA A 110 -12.19 3.37 -9.68
C ALA A 110 -10.98 4.04 -10.34
N ALA A 111 -9.77 3.54 -10.11
CA ALA A 111 -8.57 4.11 -10.71
C ALA A 111 -8.60 4.06 -12.25
N GLY A 112 -9.10 2.98 -12.84
CA GLY A 112 -9.23 2.85 -14.29
C GLY A 112 -10.31 3.73 -14.94
N ILE A 113 -11.17 4.39 -14.15
CA ILE A 113 -12.22 5.29 -14.65
C ILE A 113 -11.95 6.75 -14.25
N LEU A 114 -11.46 6.96 -13.03
CA LEU A 114 -11.31 8.28 -12.41
C LEU A 114 -9.91 8.88 -12.61
N TYR A 115 -8.95 8.04 -13.02
CA TYR A 115 -7.56 8.40 -13.29
C TYR A 115 -6.91 9.24 -12.16
N PRO A 116 -7.00 8.82 -10.88
CA PRO A 116 -6.46 9.59 -9.77
C PRO A 116 -4.93 9.67 -9.84
N LYS A 117 -4.36 10.70 -9.19
CA LYS A 117 -2.90 10.77 -8.92
C LYS A 117 -2.53 9.96 -7.69
N VAL A 118 -3.46 9.84 -6.73
CA VAL A 118 -3.27 9.17 -5.46
C VAL A 118 -4.55 8.51 -4.98
N VAL A 119 -4.43 7.34 -4.34
CA VAL A 119 -5.53 6.62 -3.70
C VAL A 119 -5.29 6.51 -2.20
N LEU A 120 -6.23 7.00 -1.40
CA LEU A 120 -6.13 6.98 0.06
C LEU A 120 -7.26 6.14 0.63
N PHE A 121 -6.91 5.17 1.47
CA PHE A 121 -7.91 4.45 2.26
C PHE A 121 -8.02 5.10 3.62
N VAL A 122 -9.14 5.80 3.84
CA VAL A 122 -9.33 6.70 4.99
C VAL A 122 -10.36 6.11 5.94
N GLY A 123 -10.08 6.14 7.24
CA GLY A 123 -11.10 5.72 8.20
C GLY A 123 -10.59 5.45 9.60
N LEU A 124 -11.01 4.32 10.16
CA LEU A 124 -10.66 3.93 11.52
C LEU A 124 -9.87 2.60 11.58
N CYS A 125 -9.09 2.46 12.64
CA CYS A 125 -8.29 1.27 12.94
C CYS A 125 -8.33 0.97 14.45
N ALA A 126 -7.94 -0.24 14.82
CA ALA A 126 -7.55 -0.53 16.19
C ALA A 126 -6.08 -0.18 16.42
N THR A 127 -5.69 0.14 17.65
CA THR A 127 -4.27 0.22 18.01
C THR A 127 -3.74 -1.12 18.51
N MET A 128 -2.55 -1.50 18.02
CA MET A 128 -1.79 -2.65 18.51
C MET A 128 -1.07 -2.34 19.83
N LYS A 129 -0.88 -1.05 20.16
CA LYS A 129 -0.10 -0.59 21.32
C LYS A 129 -0.82 0.57 22.02
N PRO A 130 -1.79 0.28 22.90
CA PRO A 130 -2.53 1.31 23.63
C PRO A 130 -1.65 2.27 24.46
N ALA A 131 -0.45 1.84 24.84
CA ALA A 131 0.53 2.69 25.53
C ALA A 131 1.23 3.71 24.60
N LYS A 132 1.16 3.54 23.27
CA LYS A 132 1.81 4.40 22.27
C LYS A 132 0.83 5.21 21.42
N ALA A 133 -0.33 4.65 21.09
CA ALA A 133 -1.38 5.36 20.37
C ALA A 133 -2.71 5.25 21.12
N LYS A 134 -3.37 6.39 21.30
CA LYS A 134 -4.60 6.55 22.08
C LYS A 134 -5.80 6.68 21.14
N LEU A 135 -7.00 6.54 21.68
CA LEU A 135 -8.23 6.81 20.92
C LEU A 135 -8.18 8.22 20.32
N GLY A 136 -8.52 8.34 19.04
CA GLY A 136 -8.44 9.59 18.29
C GLY A 136 -7.10 9.86 17.61
N ASP A 137 -5.98 9.26 18.03
CA ASP A 137 -4.70 9.43 17.36
C ASP A 137 -4.77 8.91 15.93
N VAL A 138 -4.06 9.57 15.01
CA VAL A 138 -4.00 9.17 13.59
C VAL A 138 -2.77 8.31 13.36
N VAL A 139 -2.95 7.20 12.67
CA VAL A 139 -1.90 6.28 12.23
C VAL A 139 -1.85 6.32 10.70
N ILE A 140 -0.73 6.79 10.16
CA ILE A 140 -0.49 6.83 8.73
C ILE A 140 0.47 5.68 8.37
N SER A 141 0.12 4.89 7.36
CA SER A 141 0.98 3.80 6.90
C SER A 141 2.20 4.34 6.16
N ALA A 142 3.31 4.65 6.84
CA ALA A 142 4.61 4.76 6.15
C ALA A 142 5.05 3.39 5.62
N LYS A 143 4.65 2.34 6.36
CA LYS A 143 4.82 0.93 6.02
C LYS A 143 3.51 0.19 6.17
N LEU A 144 3.25 -0.75 5.27
CA LEU A 144 2.15 -1.69 5.36
C LEU A 144 2.73 -3.11 5.52
N ALA A 145 2.19 -3.86 6.48
CA ALA A 145 2.48 -5.28 6.65
C ALA A 145 1.18 -6.10 6.59
N THR A 146 1.23 -7.35 6.11
CA THR A 146 0.06 -8.24 6.10
C THR A 146 0.31 -9.56 6.82
N TYR A 147 -0.76 -10.10 7.41
CA TYR A 147 -0.71 -11.35 8.20
C TYR A 147 -1.67 -12.44 7.69
N ASP A 148 -2.33 -12.23 6.57
CA ASP A 148 -3.24 -13.21 5.97
C ASP A 148 -2.50 -14.43 5.40
N ASP A 149 -1.37 -14.20 4.74
CA ASP A 149 -0.52 -15.26 4.21
C ASP A 149 0.39 -15.82 5.31
N LYS A 150 0.16 -17.08 5.70
CA LYS A 150 0.93 -17.75 6.76
C LYS A 150 1.15 -19.23 6.49
N LYS A 151 2.27 -19.76 6.99
CA LYS A 151 2.53 -21.19 7.09
C LYS A 151 2.18 -21.63 8.51
N VAL A 152 1.22 -22.53 8.65
CA VAL A 152 0.91 -23.17 9.92
C VAL A 152 1.95 -24.27 10.18
N MET A 153 2.64 -24.16 11.30
CA MET A 153 3.71 -25.07 11.71
C MET A 153 3.12 -26.28 12.45
N ALA A 154 3.87 -27.38 12.53
CA ALA A 154 3.41 -28.62 13.18
C ALA A 154 3.15 -28.46 14.70
N ASP A 155 3.76 -27.45 15.33
CA ASP A 155 3.54 -27.07 16.73
C ASP A 155 2.37 -26.09 16.92
N GLY A 156 1.60 -25.81 15.86
CA GLY A 156 0.45 -24.91 15.88
C GLY A 156 0.79 -23.43 15.72
N ARG A 157 2.07 -23.05 15.63
CA ARG A 157 2.46 -21.65 15.44
C ARG A 157 2.27 -21.20 14.00
N ASP A 158 1.91 -19.94 13.82
CA ASP A 158 1.87 -19.29 12.52
C ASP A 158 3.23 -18.65 12.19
N GLN A 159 3.79 -18.99 11.03
CA GLN A 159 4.87 -18.24 10.40
C GLN A 159 4.27 -17.35 9.30
N TYR A 160 4.11 -16.07 9.58
CA TYR A 160 3.59 -15.10 8.62
C TYR A 160 4.57 -14.87 7.47
N ARG A 161 4.03 -14.78 6.26
CA ARG A 161 4.74 -14.63 4.97
C ARG A 161 4.09 -13.55 4.08
N GLY A 162 3.24 -12.72 4.67
CA GLY A 162 2.64 -11.59 4.00
C GLY A 162 3.67 -10.54 3.61
N ILE A 163 3.19 -9.52 2.90
CA ILE A 163 4.03 -8.44 2.42
C ILE A 163 4.47 -7.53 3.56
N ARG A 164 5.58 -6.84 3.36
CA ARG A 164 6.02 -5.72 4.20
C ARG A 164 6.70 -4.68 3.33
N VAL A 165 6.02 -3.57 3.10
CA VAL A 165 6.36 -2.61 2.04
C VAL A 165 6.24 -1.17 2.54
N ASN A 166 7.10 -0.30 2.03
CA ASN A 166 6.94 1.14 2.21
C ASN A 166 5.86 1.66 1.24
N VAL A 167 5.25 2.79 1.57
CA VAL A 167 4.45 3.54 0.59
C VAL A 167 5.31 4.08 -0.56
N SER A 168 4.63 4.49 -1.62
CA SER A 168 5.22 5.08 -2.81
C SER A 168 6.01 6.36 -2.52
N LYS A 169 6.96 6.70 -3.39
CA LYS A 169 7.98 7.73 -3.14
C LYS A 169 7.36 9.09 -2.78
N ASN A 170 6.44 9.61 -3.59
CA ASN A 170 5.92 10.96 -3.34
C ASN A 170 5.07 10.99 -2.06
N MET A 171 4.34 9.90 -1.79
CA MET A 171 3.63 9.74 -0.54
C MET A 171 4.56 9.69 0.67
N ALA A 172 5.66 8.94 0.59
CA ALA A 172 6.65 8.85 1.66
C ALA A 172 7.22 10.23 2.02
N ASP A 173 7.52 11.06 1.01
CA ASP A 173 8.00 12.43 1.21
C ASP A 173 6.92 13.32 1.85
N LEU A 174 5.66 13.19 1.41
CA LEU A 174 4.55 14.02 1.92
C LEU A 174 4.16 13.69 3.37
N ILE A 175 4.18 12.41 3.75
CA ILE A 175 3.78 11.95 5.09
C ILE A 175 4.62 12.58 6.20
N LEU A 176 5.88 12.93 5.91
CA LEU A 176 6.75 13.63 6.87
C LEU A 176 6.16 14.97 7.33
N HIS A 177 5.31 15.58 6.51
CA HIS A 177 4.69 16.89 6.72
C HIS A 177 3.18 16.79 7.00
N ALA A 178 2.67 15.60 7.34
CA ALA A 178 1.22 15.35 7.38
C ALA A 178 0.47 16.26 8.39
N ASP A 179 1.09 16.53 9.53
CA ASP A 179 0.57 17.33 10.62
C ASP A 179 1.19 18.74 10.70
N ASP A 180 2.00 19.15 9.72
CA ASP A 180 2.56 20.50 9.67
C ASP A 180 1.43 21.53 9.58
N GLY A 181 1.35 22.40 10.60
CA GLY A 181 0.29 23.41 10.73
C GLY A 181 -1.13 22.83 10.88
N TRP A 182 -1.25 21.53 11.14
CA TRP A 182 -2.54 20.89 11.41
C TRP A 182 -2.95 21.14 12.86
N GLU A 183 -4.20 21.56 13.04
CA GLU A 183 -4.86 21.58 14.33
C GLU A 183 -6.02 20.58 14.29
N PRO A 184 -6.14 19.71 15.30
CA PRO A 184 -7.26 18.78 15.36
C PRO A 184 -8.56 19.61 15.46
N PRO A 185 -9.62 19.23 14.73
CA PRO A 185 -10.86 20.01 14.63
C PRO A 185 -11.74 19.86 15.89
N LEU A 186 -11.17 20.15 17.06
CA LEU A 186 -11.84 20.07 18.36
C LEU A 186 -12.51 21.41 18.67
N LYS A 187 -13.68 21.35 19.31
CA LYS A 187 -14.36 22.55 19.81
C LYS A 187 -13.58 23.24 20.92
N ASP A 188 -12.91 22.45 21.76
CA ASP A 188 -11.95 22.91 22.78
C ASP A 188 -10.62 22.19 22.55
N PRO A 189 -9.57 22.86 22.05
CA PRO A 189 -8.27 22.22 21.80
C PRO A 189 -7.60 21.60 23.04
N SER A 190 -8.00 22.01 24.26
CA SER A 190 -7.39 21.51 25.51
C SER A 190 -7.92 20.16 25.97
N CYS A 191 -9.06 19.70 25.43
CA CYS A 191 -9.76 18.51 25.90
C CYS A 191 -9.07 17.19 25.55
N LEU A 192 -8.27 17.17 24.48
CA LEU A 192 -7.56 15.98 24.01
C LEU A 192 -6.36 16.39 23.17
N LYS A 193 -5.17 15.93 23.58
CA LYS A 193 -3.99 15.99 22.73
C LYS A 193 -4.03 14.82 21.75
N VAL A 194 -4.29 15.12 20.48
CA VAL A 194 -4.28 14.15 19.39
C VAL A 194 -2.90 14.12 18.74
N GLU A 195 -2.35 12.93 18.51
CA GLU A 195 -1.06 12.74 17.85
C GLU A 195 -1.21 12.11 16.46
N VAL A 196 -0.31 12.48 15.54
CA VAL A 196 -0.22 11.88 14.20
C VAL A 196 1.05 11.04 14.11
N HIS A 197 0.86 9.72 14.05
CA HIS A 197 1.93 8.73 13.93
C HIS A 197 2.29 8.53 12.45
N ARG A 198 3.19 9.39 11.95
CA ARG A 198 3.59 9.45 10.54
C ARG A 198 4.52 8.35 10.05
N ASP A 199 5.37 7.77 10.91
CA ASP A 199 6.28 6.65 10.56
C ASP A 199 5.78 5.33 11.18
N ALA A 200 4.50 5.03 10.97
CA ALA A 200 3.88 3.84 11.55
C ALA A 200 3.85 2.66 10.57
N VAL A 201 3.94 1.46 11.13
CA VAL A 201 3.57 0.22 10.46
C VAL A 201 2.08 -0.01 10.69
N MET A 202 1.30 0.00 9.61
CA MET A 202 -0.09 -0.43 9.59
C MET A 202 -0.13 -1.93 9.28
N LEU A 203 -0.74 -2.71 10.17
CA LEU A 203 -0.94 -4.15 9.97
C LEU A 203 -2.32 -4.39 9.36
N SER A 204 -2.37 -5.11 8.24
CA SER A 204 -3.59 -5.39 7.49
C SER A 204 -3.87 -6.89 7.43
N GLY A 205 -5.13 -7.30 7.63
CA GLY A 205 -5.52 -8.70 7.43
C GLY A 205 -7.02 -8.93 7.45
N PRO A 206 -7.47 -10.19 7.42
CA PRO A 206 -8.86 -10.53 7.12
C PRO A 206 -9.75 -10.53 8.37
N GLU A 207 -9.17 -10.40 9.56
CA GLU A 207 -9.86 -10.54 10.83
C GLU A 207 -10.24 -9.17 11.40
N LEU A 208 -11.50 -9.05 11.84
CA LEU A 208 -11.90 -8.01 12.78
C LEU A 208 -11.48 -8.47 14.19
N VAL A 209 -10.27 -8.10 14.61
CA VAL A 209 -9.74 -8.52 15.91
C VAL A 209 -10.40 -7.72 17.02
N ASP A 210 -11.22 -8.38 17.82
CA ASP A 210 -11.78 -7.88 19.08
C ASP A 210 -11.51 -8.90 20.19
N TYR A 211 -10.22 -9.21 20.37
CA TYR A 211 -9.75 -10.21 21.32
C TYR A 211 -8.29 -9.95 21.68
N ARG A 212 -8.06 -9.64 22.96
CA ARG A 212 -6.76 -9.19 23.46
C ARG A 212 -5.64 -10.18 23.17
N GLU A 213 -5.84 -11.47 23.39
CA GLU A 213 -4.79 -12.47 23.19
C GLU A 213 -4.43 -12.59 21.71
N ARG A 214 -5.41 -12.53 20.80
CA ARG A 214 -5.15 -12.49 19.35
C ARG A 214 -4.35 -11.26 18.93
N ARG A 215 -4.66 -10.09 19.50
CA ARG A 215 -3.85 -8.87 19.30
C ARG A 215 -2.41 -9.07 19.79
N GLU A 216 -2.22 -9.68 20.96
CA GLU A 216 -0.90 -9.95 21.54
C GLU A 216 -0.10 -10.98 20.69
N GLU A 217 -0.73 -12.02 20.16
CA GLU A 217 -0.12 -12.95 19.19
C GLU A 217 0.39 -12.24 17.93
N LEU A 218 -0.46 -11.39 17.33
CA LEU A 218 -0.09 -10.59 16.17
C LEU A 218 1.04 -9.62 16.52
N LEU A 219 0.98 -8.97 17.68
CA LEU A 219 2.02 -8.05 18.13
C LEU A 219 3.37 -8.76 18.36
N ASN A 220 3.38 -10.01 18.85
CA ASN A 220 4.61 -10.80 18.98
C ASN A 220 5.28 -11.07 17.62
N SER A 221 4.47 -11.22 16.57
CA SER A 221 4.96 -11.45 15.20
C SER A 221 5.31 -10.14 14.47
N PHE A 222 4.63 -9.05 14.81
CA PHE A 222 4.79 -7.73 14.22
C PHE A 222 5.04 -6.69 15.33
N PRO A 223 6.18 -6.75 16.04
CA PRO A 223 6.44 -5.97 17.25
C PRO A 223 6.51 -4.46 17.01
N ASP A 224 6.60 -4.02 15.75
CA ASP A 224 6.63 -2.63 15.34
C ASP A 224 5.28 -2.11 14.79
N ALA A 225 4.30 -2.99 14.53
CA ALA A 225 2.94 -2.58 14.15
C ALA A 225 2.33 -1.63 15.20
N LEU A 226 1.62 -0.60 14.72
CA LEU A 226 0.94 0.38 15.58
C LEU A 226 -0.57 0.38 15.34
N GLY A 227 -1.01 0.32 14.08
CA GLY A 227 -2.42 0.21 13.70
C GLY A 227 -2.76 -1.17 13.15
N LEU A 228 -4.04 -1.55 13.27
CA LEU A 228 -4.62 -2.79 12.75
C LEU A 228 -5.93 -2.51 12.02
N GLU A 229 -6.02 -2.95 10.76
CA GLU A 229 -7.17 -2.72 9.87
C GLU A 229 -7.33 -3.86 8.83
N MET A 230 -8.32 -3.76 7.93
CA MET A 230 -8.74 -4.88 7.08
C MET A 230 -8.69 -4.62 5.55
N GLU A 231 -8.34 -3.41 5.12
CA GLU A 231 -8.46 -2.98 3.71
C GLU A 231 -7.11 -2.70 3.03
N GLY A 232 -6.08 -2.36 3.80
CA GLY A 232 -4.77 -1.91 3.32
C GLY A 232 -4.10 -2.87 2.36
N LYS A 233 -4.19 -4.19 2.56
CA LYS A 233 -3.66 -5.18 1.60
C LYS A 233 -4.27 -4.97 0.21
N GLY A 234 -5.59 -4.85 0.13
CA GLY A 234 -6.30 -4.71 -1.14
C GLY A 234 -6.00 -3.37 -1.82
N LEU A 235 -5.87 -2.30 -1.05
CA LEU A 235 -5.38 -1.02 -1.53
C LEU A 235 -4.00 -1.17 -2.18
N TYR A 236 -3.04 -1.75 -1.44
CA TYR A 236 -1.68 -1.90 -1.93
C TYR A 236 -1.61 -2.77 -3.18
N GLU A 237 -2.27 -3.93 -3.21
CA GLU A 237 -2.24 -4.82 -4.37
C GLU A 237 -2.77 -4.12 -5.63
N ALA A 238 -3.83 -3.33 -5.50
CA ALA A 238 -4.34 -2.53 -6.62
C ALA A 238 -3.37 -1.40 -7.01
N ALA A 239 -2.89 -0.62 -6.05
CA ALA A 239 -2.00 0.51 -6.29
C ALA A 239 -0.64 0.08 -6.88
N TYR A 240 -0.10 -1.04 -6.41
CA TYR A 240 1.14 -1.65 -6.92
C TYR A 240 0.98 -2.00 -8.41
N ASN A 241 -0.09 -2.72 -8.77
CA ASN A 241 -0.35 -3.11 -10.16
C ASN A 241 -0.58 -1.91 -11.08
N LEU A 242 -1.16 -0.83 -10.56
CA LEU A 242 -1.49 0.36 -11.34
C LEU A 242 -0.40 1.44 -11.30
N SER A 243 0.67 1.23 -10.51
CA SER A 243 1.73 2.21 -10.25
C SER A 243 1.19 3.58 -9.80
N ILE A 244 0.23 3.59 -8.89
CA ILE A 244 -0.40 4.81 -8.34
C ILE A 244 0.11 5.07 -6.93
N GLU A 245 0.24 6.33 -6.54
CA GLU A 245 0.58 6.71 -5.17
C GLU A 245 -0.53 6.30 -4.20
N TRP A 246 -0.17 5.83 -3.01
CA TRP A 246 -1.16 5.30 -2.06
C TRP A 246 -0.74 5.42 -0.60
N ALA A 247 -1.74 5.47 0.30
CA ALA A 247 -1.55 5.30 1.74
C ALA A 247 -2.84 4.85 2.43
N VAL A 248 -2.69 4.18 3.57
CA VAL A 248 -3.76 3.96 4.55
C VAL A 248 -3.62 5.01 5.64
N ILE A 249 -4.68 5.80 5.87
CA ILE A 249 -4.70 6.87 6.86
C ILE A 249 -5.91 6.64 7.76
N LYS A 250 -5.68 6.14 8.98
CA LYS A 250 -6.76 5.76 9.87
C LYS A 250 -6.52 6.31 11.28
N ALA A 251 -7.59 6.65 11.99
CA ALA A 251 -7.48 7.02 13.40
C ALA A 251 -7.92 5.88 14.32
N VAL A 252 -7.36 5.84 15.53
CA VAL A 252 -7.61 4.77 16.50
C VAL A 252 -9.01 4.91 17.09
N SER A 253 -9.89 3.93 16.84
CA SER A 253 -11.25 3.89 17.39
C SER A 253 -11.45 2.87 18.51
N ASP A 254 -10.52 1.93 18.66
CA ASP A 254 -10.60 0.86 19.66
C ASP A 254 -9.23 0.20 19.90
N PHE A 255 -9.21 -0.76 20.82
CA PHE A 255 -7.99 -1.42 21.28
C PHE A 255 -7.88 -2.88 20.83
N ALA A 256 -8.80 -3.42 20.02
CA ALA A 256 -8.80 -4.85 19.62
C ALA A 256 -8.66 -5.82 20.82
N ASP A 257 -9.38 -5.57 21.91
CA ASP A 257 -9.18 -6.25 23.20
C ASP A 257 -10.42 -6.98 23.74
N GLY A 258 -11.51 -7.08 22.97
CA GLY A 258 -12.78 -7.67 23.39
C GLY A 258 -13.78 -6.66 23.96
N ASN A 259 -13.44 -5.37 23.94
CA ASN A 259 -14.23 -4.29 24.52
C ASN A 259 -14.63 -3.22 23.49
N LYS A 260 -14.67 -3.54 22.19
CA LYS A 260 -14.94 -2.55 21.12
C LYS A 260 -16.24 -1.76 21.32
N GLU A 261 -17.27 -2.35 21.93
CA GLU A 261 -18.52 -1.62 22.23
C GLU A 261 -18.31 -0.45 23.20
N ARG A 262 -17.34 -0.52 24.13
CA ARG A 262 -17.01 0.57 25.07
C ARG A 262 -16.44 1.81 24.36
N THR A 263 -15.86 1.64 23.18
CA THR A 263 -15.28 2.73 22.39
C THR A 263 -16.09 3.09 21.16
N LYS A 264 -17.29 2.54 20.98
CA LYS A 264 -18.14 2.77 19.80
C LYS A 264 -18.39 4.24 19.48
N LEU A 265 -18.55 5.08 20.50
CA LEU A 265 -18.74 6.53 20.33
C LEU A 265 -17.54 7.22 19.68
N TRP A 266 -16.36 6.61 19.72
CA TRP A 266 -15.15 7.14 19.09
C TRP A 266 -15.10 6.92 17.58
N GLN A 267 -15.95 6.07 16.98
CA GLN A 267 -15.87 5.78 15.54
C GLN A 267 -16.12 7.01 14.65
N PRO A 268 -17.19 7.83 14.86
CA PRO A 268 -17.40 9.05 14.10
C PRO A 268 -16.28 10.07 14.34
N PHE A 269 -15.85 10.24 15.60
CA PHE A 269 -14.77 11.15 15.98
C PHE A 269 -13.46 10.78 15.28
N SER A 270 -13.02 9.53 15.41
CA SER A 270 -11.77 9.02 14.82
C SER A 270 -11.80 9.18 13.30
N SER A 271 -12.92 8.83 12.66
CA SER A 271 -13.11 9.03 11.22
C SER A 271 -12.92 10.50 10.82
N ALA A 272 -13.48 11.43 11.59
CA ALA A 272 -13.34 12.88 11.36
C ALA A 272 -11.91 13.37 11.51
N ILE A 273 -11.19 12.92 12.55
CA ILE A 273 -9.78 13.27 12.76
C ILE A 273 -8.93 12.76 11.59
N ALA A 274 -9.11 11.50 11.16
CA ALA A 274 -8.38 10.94 10.02
C ALA A 274 -8.64 11.75 8.73
N ALA A 275 -9.91 12.06 8.44
CA ALA A 275 -10.28 12.88 7.28
C ALA A 275 -9.69 14.30 7.36
N SER A 276 -9.58 14.87 8.56
CA SER A 276 -8.99 16.20 8.77
C SER A 276 -7.50 16.25 8.44
N VAL A 277 -6.74 15.19 8.75
CA VAL A 277 -5.32 15.07 8.40
C VAL A 277 -5.17 14.93 6.88
N VAL A 278 -6.03 14.12 6.24
CA VAL A 278 -6.07 14.01 4.77
C VAL A 278 -6.36 15.37 4.13
N TYR A 279 -7.36 16.10 4.62
CA TYR A 279 -7.64 17.45 4.15
C TYR A 279 -6.42 18.37 4.32
N ASN A 280 -5.73 18.32 5.47
CA ASN A 280 -4.53 19.13 5.71
C ASN A 280 -3.41 18.85 4.70
N MET A 281 -3.11 17.57 4.46
CA MET A 281 -2.08 17.13 3.53
C MET A 281 -2.33 17.58 2.09
N PHE A 282 -3.61 17.68 1.71
CA PHE A 282 -4.02 17.78 0.31
C PHE A 282 -4.83 19.03 -0.06
N LYS A 283 -5.05 19.97 0.86
CA LYS A 283 -5.78 21.22 0.56
C LYS A 283 -5.05 22.15 -0.41
N TYR A 284 -3.76 21.94 -0.64
CA TYR A 284 -2.94 22.77 -1.54
C TYR A 284 -2.62 22.06 -2.87
N PRO A 285 -3.14 22.56 -4.02
CA PRO A 285 -2.92 21.94 -5.33
C PRO A 285 -1.45 21.76 -5.72
N VAL A 286 -0.55 22.61 -5.21
CA VAL A 286 0.90 22.55 -5.49
C VAL A 286 1.51 21.20 -5.12
N VAL A 287 0.99 20.51 -4.10
CA VAL A 287 1.44 19.19 -3.65
C VAL A 287 1.32 18.15 -4.76
N LEU A 288 0.21 18.18 -5.50
CA LEU A 288 -0.14 17.19 -6.51
C LEU A 288 0.19 17.61 -7.94
N ARG A 289 0.67 18.84 -8.15
CA ARG A 289 0.88 19.40 -9.49
C ARG A 289 1.83 18.58 -10.36
N ARG A 290 2.84 17.95 -9.75
CA ARG A 290 3.85 17.12 -10.45
C ARG A 290 3.57 15.62 -10.39
N TRP A 291 2.51 15.19 -9.70
CA TRP A 291 2.19 13.77 -9.58
C TRP A 291 1.44 13.34 -10.84
N PRO A 292 1.83 12.21 -11.48
CA PRO A 292 1.17 11.74 -12.67
C PRO A 292 -0.24 11.22 -12.34
N HIS A 293 -1.21 11.52 -13.18
CA HIS A 293 -2.46 10.77 -13.17
C HIS A 293 -2.20 9.33 -13.64
N HIS A 294 -2.97 8.38 -13.12
CA HIS A 294 -3.05 7.05 -13.73
C HIS A 294 -3.42 7.18 -15.22
N LYS A 295 -2.62 6.57 -16.09
CA LYS A 295 -2.87 6.64 -17.54
C LYS A 295 -4.08 5.79 -17.89
N LYS A 296 -4.95 6.31 -18.75
CA LYS A 296 -5.89 5.49 -19.50
C LYS A 296 -5.08 4.47 -20.30
N MET A 297 -5.34 3.17 -20.12
CA MET A 297 -4.87 2.19 -21.09
C MET A 297 -5.45 2.60 -22.44
N GLU A 298 -4.61 3.04 -23.37
CA GLU A 298 -5.05 3.41 -24.72
C GLU A 298 -5.64 2.17 -25.41
N ASP A 299 -6.59 2.42 -26.31
CA ASP A 299 -7.25 1.44 -27.18
C ASP A 299 -6.20 0.47 -27.78
N PRO A 300 -6.36 -0.86 -27.68
CA PRO A 300 -5.41 -1.82 -28.26
C PRO A 300 -5.21 -1.71 -29.78
N ASN A 301 -6.02 -0.90 -30.49
CA ASN A 301 -5.86 -0.60 -31.91
C ASN A 301 -5.04 0.66 -32.24
N VAL A 302 -4.60 1.44 -31.25
CA VAL A 302 -3.54 2.43 -31.48
C VAL A 302 -2.22 1.68 -31.34
N ASN A 303 -1.50 1.52 -32.45
CA ASN A 303 -0.21 0.84 -32.49
C ASN A 303 0.69 1.47 -31.42
N PRO A 304 0.94 0.80 -30.28
CA PRO A 304 1.79 1.38 -29.27
C PRO A 304 3.17 1.50 -29.90
N GLU A 305 3.83 2.66 -29.74
CA GLU A 305 5.27 2.69 -29.90
C GLU A 305 5.84 1.47 -29.17
N PRO A 306 6.75 0.71 -29.81
CA PRO A 306 7.04 -0.65 -29.39
C PRO A 306 7.38 -0.68 -27.90
N LEU A 307 6.58 -1.47 -27.17
CA LEU A 307 6.66 -1.79 -25.73
C LEU A 307 8.03 -2.36 -25.27
N HIS A 308 9.08 -2.25 -26.09
CA HIS A 308 10.45 -2.64 -25.80
C HIS A 308 11.19 -1.69 -24.83
N ALA A 309 10.66 -0.50 -24.53
CA ALA A 309 11.37 0.48 -23.71
C ALA A 309 11.07 0.43 -22.20
N TYR A 310 9.96 -0.18 -21.76
CA TYR A 310 9.49 -0.08 -20.36
C TYR A 310 9.35 -1.39 -19.57
N GLN A 311 9.47 -2.56 -20.21
CA GLN A 311 9.56 -3.85 -19.49
C GLN A 311 10.91 -4.10 -18.80
N LYS A 312 11.87 -3.17 -18.93
CA LYS A 312 13.25 -3.36 -18.50
C LYS A 312 13.54 -2.95 -17.05
N LYS A 313 12.54 -2.78 -16.16
CA LYS A 313 12.83 -2.20 -14.84
C LYS A 313 12.25 -2.86 -13.59
N TRP A 314 11.16 -3.62 -13.61
CA TRP A 314 10.61 -4.17 -12.36
C TRP A 314 9.89 -5.48 -12.60
N GLY A 315 10.60 -6.60 -12.39
CA GLY A 315 9.98 -7.94 -12.43
C GLY A 315 10.82 -9.07 -13.01
N SER A 316 12.15 -9.07 -12.85
CA SER A 316 12.95 -10.29 -12.93
C SER A 316 14.23 -10.08 -12.13
N VAL A 317 14.71 -11.13 -11.44
CA VAL A 317 16.14 -11.27 -11.21
C VAL A 317 16.73 -11.18 -12.63
N PHE A 318 17.38 -10.07 -12.99
CA PHE A 318 17.95 -9.93 -14.33
C PHE A 318 18.89 -11.11 -14.53
N THR A 319 18.54 -11.98 -15.47
CA THR A 319 19.33 -13.15 -15.86
C THR A 319 19.95 -12.84 -17.20
N ASP A 320 21.08 -12.13 -17.18
CA ASP A 320 21.89 -11.99 -18.39
C ASP A 320 22.64 -13.30 -18.59
N ILE A 321 22.29 -14.01 -19.67
CA ILE A 321 22.96 -15.24 -20.08
C ILE A 321 23.93 -14.90 -21.21
N GLU A 322 25.21 -14.88 -20.90
CA GLU A 322 26.26 -14.83 -21.92
C GLU A 322 26.61 -16.25 -22.34
N THR A 323 26.43 -16.56 -23.62
CA THR A 323 26.90 -17.82 -24.21
C THR A 323 28.02 -17.56 -25.19
N GLY A 324 28.91 -18.53 -25.34
CA GLY A 324 30.00 -18.41 -26.29
C GLY A 324 30.83 -19.68 -26.40
N GLN A 325 31.85 -19.59 -27.24
CA GLN A 325 32.88 -20.60 -27.37
C GLN A 325 34.23 -19.94 -27.16
N LYS A 326 35.13 -20.63 -26.44
CA LYS A 326 36.52 -20.21 -26.33
C LYS A 326 37.46 -21.40 -26.44
N MET A 327 38.67 -21.13 -26.93
CA MET A 327 39.76 -22.09 -26.90
C MET A 327 40.41 -22.11 -25.52
N HIS A 328 40.57 -23.29 -24.93
CA HIS A 328 41.31 -23.49 -23.70
C HIS A 328 42.12 -24.79 -23.77
N ASN A 329 43.44 -24.70 -23.57
CA ASN A 329 44.38 -25.83 -23.69
C ASN A 329 44.22 -26.65 -24.99
N GLY A 330 44.04 -25.97 -26.12
CA GLY A 330 43.89 -26.62 -27.43
C GLY A 330 42.52 -27.25 -27.70
N ARG A 331 41.52 -27.00 -26.84
CA ARG A 331 40.16 -27.55 -26.97
C ARG A 331 39.13 -26.43 -27.05
N THR A 332 38.05 -26.67 -27.80
CA THR A 332 36.91 -25.76 -27.88
C THR A 332 35.97 -26.02 -26.70
N ILE A 333 35.80 -25.00 -25.86
CA ILE A 333 34.90 -25.02 -24.71
C ILE A 333 33.70 -24.13 -25.02
N GLU A 334 32.51 -24.73 -25.06
CA GLU A 334 31.23 -24.02 -25.04
C GLU A 334 30.93 -23.60 -23.60
N TYR A 335 30.41 -22.39 -23.42
CA TYR A 335 30.04 -21.89 -22.10
C TYR A 335 28.72 -21.14 -22.11
N SER A 336 28.06 -21.12 -20.96
CA SER A 336 26.99 -20.19 -20.61
C SER A 336 27.24 -19.62 -19.23
N VAL A 337 27.18 -18.30 -19.07
CA VAL A 337 27.26 -17.64 -17.77
C VAL A 337 25.99 -16.85 -17.52
N THR A 338 25.29 -17.19 -16.45
CA THR A 338 24.11 -16.47 -15.99
C THR A 338 24.53 -15.50 -14.89
N THR A 339 24.24 -14.23 -15.07
CA THR A 339 24.35 -13.21 -14.02
C THR A 339 23.01 -13.10 -13.32
N ARG A 340 22.97 -12.98 -11.99
CA ARG A 340 21.78 -12.73 -11.20
C ARG A 340 22.01 -11.45 -10.41
N ASP A 341 21.35 -10.38 -10.83
CA ASP A 341 21.38 -9.09 -10.11
C ASP A 341 20.53 -9.21 -8.83
N LEU A 342 21.20 -9.17 -7.67
CA LEU A 342 20.59 -9.30 -6.35
C LEU A 342 20.62 -7.97 -5.59
N PHE A 343 20.20 -6.85 -6.20
CA PHE A 343 19.99 -5.51 -5.60
C PHE A 343 21.22 -4.84 -4.94
N ASP A 344 22.04 -5.56 -4.18
CA ASP A 344 23.23 -5.14 -3.45
C ASP A 344 24.53 -5.72 -4.05
N TYR A 345 24.47 -6.79 -4.85
CA TYR A 345 25.60 -7.40 -5.56
C TYR A 345 25.11 -8.35 -6.68
N ASP A 346 26.02 -8.70 -7.61
CA ASP A 346 25.75 -9.70 -8.65
C ASP A 346 26.23 -11.10 -8.22
N GLU A 347 25.41 -12.13 -8.48
CA GLU A 347 25.82 -13.53 -8.47
C GLU A 347 26.04 -14.05 -9.90
N TYR A 348 26.99 -14.97 -10.06
CA TYR A 348 27.34 -15.55 -11.37
C TYR A 348 27.33 -17.08 -11.29
N ASP A 349 26.64 -17.71 -12.24
CA ASP A 349 26.62 -19.15 -12.46
C ASP A 349 27.20 -19.47 -13.84
N ALA A 350 28.25 -20.29 -13.91
CA ALA A 350 28.84 -20.71 -15.18
C ALA A 350 28.61 -22.20 -15.44
N LYS A 351 28.23 -22.55 -16.66
CA LYS A 351 28.26 -23.91 -17.19
C LYS A 351 29.22 -23.97 -18.36
N VAL A 352 30.00 -25.04 -18.44
CA VAL A 352 30.95 -25.26 -19.53
C VAL A 352 30.84 -26.68 -20.07
N LYS A 353 31.17 -26.82 -21.36
CA LYS A 353 31.15 -28.08 -22.08
C LYS A 353 32.36 -28.17 -23.00
N ASP A 354 33.10 -29.27 -22.92
CA ASP A 354 34.12 -29.60 -23.91
C ASP A 354 33.47 -30.20 -25.15
N VAL A 355 33.64 -29.55 -26.31
CA VAL A 355 32.98 -29.96 -27.56
C VAL A 355 33.43 -31.34 -28.03
N ALA A 356 34.71 -31.68 -27.81
CA ALA A 356 35.30 -32.91 -28.32
C ALA A 356 34.88 -34.17 -27.54
N THR A 357 34.70 -34.08 -26.21
CA THR A 357 34.29 -35.22 -25.37
C THR A 357 32.84 -35.17 -24.93
N GLY A 358 32.18 -34.01 -25.05
CA GLY A 358 30.86 -33.76 -24.49
C GLY A 358 30.82 -33.63 -22.98
N GLY A 359 31.96 -33.66 -22.28
CA GLY A 359 32.02 -33.48 -20.83
C GLY A 359 31.55 -32.09 -20.40
N THR A 360 30.81 -32.01 -19.29
CA THR A 360 30.24 -30.76 -18.77
C THR A 360 30.63 -30.54 -17.31
N ALA A 361 30.71 -29.27 -16.90
CA ALA A 361 30.82 -28.88 -15.50
C ALA A 361 30.09 -27.55 -15.27
N GLU A 362 29.71 -27.28 -14.02
CA GLU A 362 29.10 -26.02 -13.63
C GLU A 362 29.61 -25.56 -12.27
N ARG A 363 29.57 -24.24 -12.06
CA ARG A 363 29.86 -23.59 -10.79
C ARG A 363 28.86 -22.46 -10.57
N THR A 364 28.21 -22.47 -9.41
CA THR A 364 27.11 -21.54 -9.08
C THR A 364 27.47 -20.63 -7.90
N HIS A 365 26.70 -19.55 -7.71
CA HIS A 365 26.81 -18.60 -6.59
C HIS A 365 28.20 -17.96 -6.43
N CYS A 366 28.84 -17.60 -7.55
CA CYS A 366 30.13 -16.91 -7.52
C CYS A 366 29.93 -15.39 -7.48
N PHE A 367 30.76 -14.67 -6.74
CA PHE A 367 30.71 -13.20 -6.65
C PHE A 367 31.34 -12.47 -7.84
N THR A 368 32.01 -13.19 -8.75
CA THR A 368 32.56 -12.61 -9.98
C THR A 368 32.36 -13.54 -11.17
N LYS A 369 32.06 -12.96 -12.34
CA LYS A 369 31.93 -13.68 -13.61
C LYS A 369 33.17 -14.51 -13.95
N LYS A 370 34.36 -13.93 -13.74
CA LYS A 370 35.64 -14.59 -14.00
C LYS A 370 35.83 -15.79 -13.07
N GLY A 371 35.52 -15.65 -11.78
CA GLY A 371 35.60 -16.74 -10.81
C GLY A 371 34.67 -17.91 -11.14
N ALA A 372 33.45 -17.62 -11.61
CA ALA A 372 32.52 -18.64 -12.07
C ALA A 372 33.09 -19.42 -13.27
N MET A 373 33.58 -18.69 -14.28
CA MET A 373 34.09 -19.26 -15.53
C MET A 373 35.38 -20.06 -15.35
N ASP A 374 36.37 -19.49 -14.68
CA ASP A 374 37.67 -20.16 -14.48
C ASP A 374 37.47 -21.40 -13.59
N GLY A 375 36.65 -21.28 -12.55
CA GLY A 375 36.30 -22.40 -11.68
C GLY A 375 35.57 -23.55 -12.38
N ALA A 376 34.57 -23.24 -13.21
CA ALA A 376 33.85 -24.27 -13.97
C ALA A 376 34.77 -25.01 -14.98
N ILE A 377 35.76 -24.32 -15.55
CA ILE A 377 36.74 -24.92 -16.47
C ILE A 377 37.74 -25.79 -15.73
N GLU A 378 38.24 -25.35 -14.57
CA GLU A 378 39.09 -26.17 -13.71
C GLU A 378 38.37 -27.47 -13.32
N ASP A 379 37.10 -27.37 -12.91
CA ASP A 379 36.26 -28.51 -12.55
C ASP A 379 36.05 -29.46 -13.75
N LEU A 380 35.81 -28.91 -14.96
CA LEU A 380 35.70 -29.70 -16.19
C LEU A 380 37.00 -30.47 -16.50
N PHE A 381 38.15 -29.81 -16.47
CA PHE A 381 39.43 -30.45 -16.82
C PHE A 381 39.85 -31.48 -15.77
N LYS A 382 39.51 -31.27 -14.49
CA LYS A 382 39.69 -32.27 -13.45
C LYS A 382 38.88 -33.54 -13.77
N GLN A 383 37.60 -33.39 -14.11
CA GLN A 383 36.75 -34.52 -14.49
C GLN A 383 37.23 -35.26 -15.74
N LEU A 384 37.71 -34.53 -16.75
CA LEU A 384 38.22 -35.14 -17.98
C LEU A 384 39.50 -35.96 -17.73
N ARG A 385 40.41 -35.49 -16.86
CA ARG A 385 41.61 -36.25 -16.46
C ARG A 385 41.25 -37.51 -15.67
N GLU A 386 40.31 -37.41 -14.73
CA GLU A 386 39.82 -38.55 -13.96
C GLU A 386 39.22 -39.64 -14.87
N LYS A 387 38.55 -39.22 -15.95
CA LYS A 387 37.97 -40.10 -16.97
C LYS A 387 38.96 -40.53 -18.07
N LYS A 388 40.23 -40.11 -18.01
CA LYS A 388 41.26 -40.37 -19.04
C LYS A 388 40.85 -39.91 -20.46
N LEU A 389 40.10 -38.83 -20.54
CA LEU A 389 39.61 -38.23 -21.79
C LEU A 389 40.53 -37.12 -22.31
N ILE A 390 41.48 -36.66 -21.48
CA ILE A 390 42.55 -35.71 -21.81
C ILE A 390 43.84 -36.07 -21.07
#